data_AF-U6DZ59-F1
#
_entry.id   AF-U6DZ59-F1
#
_cell.length_a   1.000
_cell.length_b   1.000
_cell.length_c   1.000
_cell.angle_alpha   90.00
_cell.angle_beta   90.00
_cell.angle_gamma   90.00
#
_symmetry.space_group_name_H-M   'P 1'
#
loop_
_entity.id
_entity.type
_entity.pdbx_description
1 polymer ?
#
loop_
_entity_poly.entity_id
_entity_poly.type
_entity_poly.pdbx_seq_one_letter_code
_entity_poly.pdbx_strand_id
1 'polypeptide(L)'
;RLDCVKASDQCLKEQSCSTKYRTLRQCVAGKETNFSLTSGLEAKDECRSAMEALKQKSLYNCRCKRGMKKEKNCLRIYWSMYQSLQGNDLLEDSPYEPVNSRLSDIFRVVPFIPVEPVPKGNNCLDAAKACN
;
A
#
# COMPACT_ATOMS: atom_id res chain seq x y z
N ARG A 1 -2.80 -10.84 -5.73
CA ARG A 1 -1.70 -10.68 -4.75
C ARG A 1 -2.29 -10.86 -3.35
N LEU A 2 -1.50 -11.13 -2.30
CA LEU A 2 -2.04 -11.14 -0.93
C LEU A 2 -2.16 -9.70 -0.42
N ASP A 3 -3.25 -9.36 0.25
CA ASP A 3 -3.39 -8.04 0.86
C ASP A 3 -2.42 -7.87 2.05
N CYS A 4 -1.98 -6.64 2.31
CA CYS A 4 -0.98 -6.39 3.34
C CYS A 4 -1.41 -6.81 4.75
N VAL A 5 -2.71 -6.86 5.03
CA VAL A 5 -3.21 -7.32 6.33
C VAL A 5 -2.96 -8.82 6.47
N LYS A 6 -3.38 -9.62 5.50
CA LYS A 6 -3.15 -11.07 5.52
C LYS A 6 -1.67 -11.43 5.43
N ALA A 7 -0.90 -10.69 4.64
CA ALA A 7 0.54 -10.92 4.54
C ALA A 7 1.25 -10.65 5.87
N SER A 8 0.83 -9.60 6.58
CA SER A 8 1.33 -9.32 7.93
C SER A 8 0.93 -10.43 8.91
N ASP A 9 -0.32 -10.89 8.88
CA ASP A 9 -0.79 -11.97 9.77
C ASP A 9 0.01 -13.26 9.55
N GLN A 10 0.37 -13.58 8.30
CA GLN A 10 1.22 -14.73 7.99
C GLN A 10 2.66 -14.52 8.49
N CYS A 11 3.24 -13.34 8.29
CA CYS A 11 4.57 -13.00 8.79
C CYS A 11 4.65 -13.10 10.32
N LEU A 12 3.62 -12.66 11.02
CA LEU A 12 3.58 -12.69 12.48
C LEU A 12 3.55 -14.11 13.07
N LYS A 13 3.11 -15.11 12.30
CA LYS A 13 3.12 -16.54 12.69
C LYS A 13 4.51 -17.17 12.56
N GLU A 14 5.40 -16.59 11.75
CA GLU A 14 6.77 -17.07 11.57
C GLU A 14 7.73 -16.24 12.43
N GLN A 15 8.43 -16.87 13.38
CA GLN A 15 9.27 -16.15 14.34
C GLN A 15 10.35 -15.29 13.66
N SER A 16 11.00 -15.82 12.62
CA SER A 16 12.04 -15.10 11.86
C SER A 16 11.48 -13.84 11.18
N CYS A 17 10.30 -13.93 10.55
CA CYS A 17 9.64 -12.82 9.88
C CYS A 17 9.12 -11.79 10.90
N SER A 18 8.47 -12.28 11.96
CA SER A 18 7.91 -11.47 13.04
C SER A 18 8.97 -10.59 13.72
N THR A 19 10.14 -11.14 14.03
CA THR A 19 11.26 -10.38 14.61
C THR A 19 11.74 -9.28 13.66
N LYS A 20 12.05 -9.62 12.40
CA LYS A 20 12.51 -8.63 11.42
C LYS A 20 11.46 -7.56 11.15
N TYR A 21 10.18 -7.92 11.14
CA TYR A 21 9.08 -6.97 10.96
C TYR A 21 8.92 -6.01 12.14
N ARG A 22 9.13 -6.47 13.38
CA ARG A 22 9.14 -5.58 14.56
C ARG A 22 10.31 -4.62 14.54
N THR A 23 11.52 -5.11 14.25
CA THR A 23 12.73 -4.27 14.09
C THR A 23 12.48 -3.18 13.06
N LEU A 24 11.92 -3.54 11.90
CA LEU A 24 11.62 -2.58 10.85
C LEU A 24 10.66 -1.48 11.30
N ARG A 25 9.62 -1.82 12.05
CA ARG A 25 8.67 -0.82 12.58
C ARG A 25 9.34 0.14 13.55
N GLN A 26 10.30 -0.32 14.34
CA GLN A 26 11.09 0.54 15.22
C GLN A 26 11.96 1.51 14.42
N CYS A 27 12.53 1.06 13.29
CA CYS A 27 13.30 1.90 12.37
C CYS A 27 12.49 3.07 11.80
N VAL A 28 11.22 2.85 11.48
CA VAL A 28 10.33 3.90 10.95
C VAL A 28 9.84 4.83 12.06
N ALA A 29 9.66 4.33 13.28
CA ALA A 29 9.23 5.12 14.43
C ALA A 29 10.35 5.97 15.05
N GLY A 30 11.62 5.59 14.85
CA GLY A 30 12.79 6.15 15.54
C GLY A 30 13.50 7.32 14.83
N LYS A 31 12.79 8.22 14.16
CA LYS A 31 13.42 9.37 13.49
C LYS A 31 13.71 10.57 14.40
N GLU A 32 13.30 10.54 15.67
CA GLU A 32 13.29 11.75 16.51
C GLU A 32 14.37 11.80 17.62
N THR A 33 14.97 10.69 18.08
CA THR A 33 15.79 10.77 19.32
C THR A 33 16.99 9.82 19.38
N ASN A 34 18.18 10.41 19.38
CA ASN A 34 19.37 9.95 20.11
C ASN A 34 20.01 8.63 19.70
N PHE A 35 20.41 8.52 18.44
CA PHE A 35 21.52 7.63 18.13
C PHE A 35 22.84 8.41 18.23
N SER A 36 23.68 8.06 19.21
CA SER A 36 25.10 8.41 19.16
C SER A 36 25.68 7.96 17.82
N LEU A 37 26.61 8.71 17.23
CA LEU A 37 27.14 8.51 15.87
C LEU A 37 27.54 7.04 15.58
N THR A 38 28.02 6.31 16.58
CA THR A 38 28.34 4.87 16.48
C THR A 38 27.08 3.98 16.49
N SER A 39 26.20 4.13 17.48
CA SER A 39 24.95 3.37 17.63
C SER A 39 23.95 3.64 16.50
N GLY A 40 24.02 4.80 15.85
CA GLY A 40 23.14 5.16 14.73
C GLY A 40 23.51 4.52 13.42
N LEU A 41 24.80 4.17 13.23
CA LEU A 41 25.23 3.41 12.07
C LEU A 41 24.86 1.93 12.23
N GLU A 42 25.04 1.37 13.42
CA GLU A 42 24.63 0.00 13.74
C GLU A 42 23.11 -0.18 13.64
N ALA A 43 22.33 0.75 14.21
CA ALA A 43 20.88 0.70 14.10
C ALA A 43 20.39 0.87 12.65
N LYS A 44 21.03 1.74 11.85
CA LYS A 44 20.73 1.85 10.41
C LYS A 44 21.04 0.56 9.65
N ASP A 45 22.12 -0.13 10.01
CA ASP A 45 22.47 -1.42 9.41
C ASP A 45 21.47 -2.51 9.79
N GLU A 46 21.03 -2.56 11.05
CA GLU A 46 19.97 -3.48 11.50
C GLU A 46 18.66 -3.25 10.74
N CYS A 47 18.28 -1.99 10.52
CA CYS A 47 17.11 -1.62 9.72
C CYS A 47 17.21 -2.10 8.27
N ARG A 48 18.39 -1.92 7.66
CA ARG A 48 18.66 -2.39 6.29
C ARG A 48 18.61 -3.92 6.22
N SER A 49 19.26 -4.60 7.16
CA SER A 49 19.25 -6.06 7.28
C SER A 49 17.84 -6.62 7.47
N ALA A 50 17.03 -5.98 8.33
CA ALA A 50 15.63 -6.35 8.52
C ALA A 50 14.80 -6.17 7.25
N MET A 51 15.05 -5.10 6.49
CA MET A 51 14.41 -4.89 5.19
C MET A 51 14.76 -5.98 4.17
N GLU A 52 16.05 -6.29 4.01
CA GLU A 52 16.50 -7.33 3.07
C GLU A 52 15.86 -8.68 3.37
N ALA A 53 15.77 -9.06 4.65
CA ALA A 53 15.12 -10.30 5.07
C ALA A 53 13.61 -10.33 4.72
N LEU A 54 12.94 -9.18 4.73
CA LEU A 54 11.52 -9.08 4.41
C LEU A 54 11.24 -9.03 2.91
N LYS A 55 12.22 -8.67 2.06
CA LYS A 55 12.06 -8.66 0.58
C LYS A 55 11.66 -10.01 0.02
N GLN A 56 12.15 -11.11 0.61
CA GLN A 56 11.83 -12.47 0.21
C GLN A 56 10.48 -12.96 0.72
N LYS A 57 9.77 -12.16 1.53
CA LYS A 57 8.48 -12.52 2.11
C LYS A 57 7.33 -11.92 1.30
N SER A 58 6.16 -12.55 1.39
CA SER A 58 4.92 -12.06 0.75
C SER A 58 4.53 -10.64 1.19
N LEU A 59 5.02 -10.19 2.35
CA LEU A 59 4.79 -8.87 2.91
C LEU A 59 5.39 -7.74 2.07
N TYR A 60 6.57 -7.93 1.47
CA TYR A 60 7.22 -6.87 0.67
C TYR A 60 6.43 -6.52 -0.60
N ASN A 61 5.83 -7.54 -1.21
CA ASN A 61 5.05 -7.41 -2.43
C ASN A 61 3.54 -7.32 -2.15
N CYS A 62 3.11 -7.00 -0.93
CA CYS A 62 1.68 -6.86 -0.67
C CYS A 62 1.10 -5.60 -1.34
N ARG A 63 -0.19 -5.62 -1.62
CA ARG A 63 -0.94 -4.47 -2.17
C ARG A 63 -2.32 -4.41 -1.53
N CYS A 64 -2.88 -3.22 -1.39
CA CYS A 64 -4.19 -2.99 -0.83
C CYS A 64 -5.29 -3.02 -1.90
N LYS A 65 -6.54 -3.21 -1.48
CA LYS A 65 -7.71 -3.12 -2.38
C LYS A 65 -8.54 -1.91 -1.97
N ARG A 66 -8.94 -1.09 -2.92
CA ARG A 66 -9.82 0.06 -2.65
C ARG A 66 -11.15 -0.42 -2.07
N GLY A 67 -11.62 0.21 -1.00
CA GLY A 67 -12.89 -0.14 -0.35
C GLY A 67 -12.84 -1.41 0.51
N MET A 68 -11.65 -1.93 0.85
CA MET A 68 -11.56 -3.09 1.75
C MET A 68 -11.85 -2.70 3.21
N LYS A 69 -12.50 -3.59 3.98
CA LYS A 69 -12.89 -3.35 5.39
C LYS A 69 -11.76 -2.81 6.29
N LYS A 70 -10.51 -3.20 6.02
CA LYS A 70 -9.31 -2.81 6.79
C LYS A 70 -8.35 -1.94 5.96
N GLU A 71 -8.84 -1.13 5.04
CA GLU A 71 -8.05 -0.34 4.09
C GLU A 71 -7.02 0.56 4.79
N LYS A 72 -7.44 1.34 5.80
CA LYS A 72 -6.54 2.16 6.62
C LYS A 72 -5.40 1.35 7.24
N ASN A 73 -5.68 0.15 7.75
CA ASN A 73 -4.66 -0.71 8.32
C ASN A 73 -3.72 -1.29 7.25
N CYS A 74 -4.27 -1.68 6.10
CA CYS A 74 -3.50 -2.16 4.97
C CYS A 74 -2.46 -1.13 4.50
N LEU A 75 -2.90 0.13 4.32
CA LEU A 75 -2.02 1.23 3.92
C LEU A 75 -0.93 1.49 4.96
N ARG A 76 -1.27 1.48 6.25
CA ARG A 76 -0.28 1.63 7.32
C ARG A 76 0.80 0.55 7.25
N ILE A 77 0.43 -0.70 6.96
CA ILE A 77 1.39 -1.80 6.78
C ILE A 77 2.26 -1.56 5.54
N TYR A 78 1.66 -1.20 4.41
CA TYR A 78 2.38 -0.91 3.17
C TYR A 78 3.45 0.17 3.37
N TRP A 79 3.07 1.32 3.94
CA TRP A 79 4.00 2.43 4.15
C TRP A 79 5.10 2.12 5.15
N SER A 80 4.82 1.28 6.16
CA SER A 80 5.86 0.81 7.10
C SER A 80 6.97 -0.01 6.42
N MET A 81 6.68 -0.63 5.28
CA MET A 81 7.66 -1.38 4.48
C MET A 81 8.41 -0.49 3.48
N TYR A 82 7.82 0.65 3.09
CA TYR A 82 8.33 1.50 2.01
C TYR A 82 9.17 2.68 2.53
N GLN A 83 8.83 3.26 3.68
CA GLN A 83 9.60 4.38 4.26
C GLN A 83 11.02 4.01 4.70
N SER A 84 11.29 2.74 4.95
CA SER A 84 12.62 2.19 5.20
C SER A 84 13.49 2.02 3.95
N LEU A 85 12.91 2.14 2.74
CA LEU A 85 13.59 1.98 1.46
C LEU A 85 14.13 3.29 0.87
N GLN A 86 13.80 4.45 1.45
CA GLN A 86 14.13 5.73 0.81
C GLN A 86 15.62 6.10 0.94
N GLY A 87 16.36 5.58 -0.03
CA GLY A 87 17.68 6.05 -0.46
C GLY A 87 17.78 6.30 -1.97
N ASN A 88 16.73 6.11 -2.77
CA ASN A 88 16.65 6.71 -4.11
C ASN A 88 15.24 6.63 -4.71
N ASP A 89 14.86 7.79 -5.23
CA ASP A 89 13.67 8.17 -5.97
C ASP A 89 13.63 7.46 -7.34
N LEU A 90 12.62 6.63 -7.59
CA LEU A 90 12.25 6.15 -8.94
C LEU A 90 10.87 5.47 -8.85
N LEU A 91 9.84 6.25 -9.20
CA LEU A 91 8.45 5.84 -9.44
C LEU A 91 7.81 5.05 -8.29
N GLU A 92 7.17 5.78 -7.39
CA GLU A 92 6.34 5.26 -6.31
C GLU A 92 5.29 4.27 -6.85
N ASP A 93 5.52 2.98 -6.61
CA ASP A 93 4.58 1.94 -6.99
C ASP A 93 3.32 2.08 -6.13
N SER A 94 2.14 2.06 -6.76
CA SER A 94 0.88 2.36 -6.07
C SER A 94 0.65 1.36 -4.93
N PRO A 95 0.21 1.81 -3.74
CA PRO A 95 -0.10 0.92 -2.62
C PRO A 95 -1.27 -0.02 -2.94
N TYR A 96 -2.08 0.29 -3.94
CA TYR A 96 -3.23 -0.50 -4.33
C TYR A 96 -2.86 -1.51 -5.41
N GLU A 97 -3.57 -2.65 -5.42
CA GLU A 97 -3.52 -3.53 -6.59
C GLU A 97 -3.94 -2.70 -7.80
N PRO A 98 -3.16 -2.74 -8.90
CA PRO A 98 -3.64 -2.19 -10.14
C PRO A 98 -5.00 -2.82 -10.42
N VAL A 99 -5.92 -2.02 -10.95
CA VAL A 99 -7.23 -2.49 -11.39
C VAL A 99 -7.01 -3.43 -12.58
N ASN A 100 -6.59 -4.65 -12.25
CA ASN A 100 -6.23 -5.72 -13.17
C ASN A 100 -7.52 -6.34 -13.66
N SER A 101 -8.25 -5.59 -14.47
CA SER A 101 -9.16 -6.14 -15.44
C SER A 101 -9.44 -5.02 -16.41
N ARG A 102 -8.79 -5.05 -17.58
CA ARG A 102 -9.31 -4.36 -18.77
C ARG A 102 -10.83 -4.57 -18.87
N LEU A 103 -11.33 -5.73 -18.44
CA LEU A 103 -12.76 -6.05 -18.30
C LEU A 103 -13.53 -5.16 -17.29
N SER A 104 -13.02 -4.93 -16.07
CA SER A 104 -13.69 -4.06 -15.10
C SER A 104 -13.67 -2.59 -15.50
N ASP A 105 -12.60 -2.16 -16.18
CA ASP A 105 -12.56 -0.84 -16.78
C ASP A 105 -13.47 -0.75 -18.02
N ILE A 106 -13.58 -1.78 -18.85
CA ILE A 106 -14.56 -1.85 -19.95
C ILE A 106 -15.99 -1.72 -19.40
N PHE A 107 -16.36 -2.46 -18.35
CA PHE A 107 -17.68 -2.33 -17.71
C PHE A 107 -17.90 -0.97 -17.03
N ARG A 108 -16.83 -0.24 -16.68
CA ARG A 108 -16.91 1.16 -16.22
C ARG A 108 -16.99 2.17 -17.37
N VAL A 109 -16.59 1.80 -18.59
CA VAL A 109 -16.69 2.64 -19.80
C VAL A 109 -18.08 2.49 -20.46
N VAL A 110 -18.74 1.33 -20.32
CA VAL A 110 -20.10 1.09 -20.85
C VAL A 110 -21.15 2.12 -20.40
N PRO A 111 -21.15 2.66 -19.16
CA PRO A 111 -22.04 3.74 -18.74
C PRO A 111 -21.86 5.07 -19.50
N PHE A 112 -20.79 5.23 -20.28
CA PHE A 112 -20.52 6.44 -21.07
C PHE A 112 -21.02 6.34 -22.52
N ILE A 113 -21.60 5.22 -22.95
CA ILE A 113 -22.22 5.10 -24.28
C ILE A 113 -23.67 5.58 -24.16
N PRO A 114 -24.03 6.77 -24.70
CA PRO A 114 -25.39 7.26 -24.61
C PRO A 114 -26.31 6.39 -25.47
N VAL A 115 -27.27 5.72 -24.83
CA VAL A 115 -28.31 4.92 -25.50
C VAL A 115 -29.44 5.83 -26.03
N GLU A 116 -29.48 7.09 -25.60
CA GLU A 116 -30.50 8.07 -25.98
C GLU A 116 -29.89 9.40 -26.42
N PRO A 117 -30.58 10.20 -27.26
CA PRO A 117 -30.11 11.53 -27.66
C PRO A 117 -29.83 12.36 -26.41
N VAL A 118 -28.60 12.86 -26.28
CA VAL A 118 -28.15 13.71 -25.18
C VAL A 118 -29.17 14.85 -25.04
N PRO A 119 -29.95 14.90 -23.94
CA PRO A 119 -30.90 15.98 -23.74
C PRO A 119 -30.13 17.30 -23.75
N LYS A 120 -30.72 18.37 -24.25
CA LYS A 120 -30.15 19.74 -24.17
C LYS A 120 -30.18 20.28 -22.72
N GLY A 121 -29.70 19.48 -21.77
CA GLY A 121 -29.67 19.72 -20.34
C GLY A 121 -28.24 19.73 -19.79
N ASN A 122 -28.10 20.07 -18.51
CA ASN A 122 -26.83 20.10 -17.80
C ASN A 122 -26.52 18.71 -17.22
N ASN A 123 -25.55 18.03 -17.83
CA ASN A 123 -25.10 16.68 -17.45
C ASN A 123 -24.85 16.51 -15.92
N CYS A 124 -24.36 17.55 -15.24
CA CYS A 124 -24.15 17.53 -13.79
C CYS A 124 -25.47 17.44 -13.00
N LEU A 125 -26.52 18.14 -13.42
CA LEU A 125 -27.84 18.08 -12.78
C LEU A 125 -28.51 16.74 -13.06
N ASP A 126 -28.34 16.19 -14.26
CA ASP A 126 -28.88 14.88 -14.62
C ASP A 126 -28.22 13.77 -13.81
N ALA A 127 -26.90 13.84 -13.61
CA ALA A 127 -26.19 12.96 -12.68
C ALA A 127 -26.65 13.12 -11.23
N ALA A 128 -26.91 14.36 -10.79
CA ALA A 128 -27.43 14.62 -9.45
C ALA A 128 -28.86 14.06 -9.25
N LYS A 129 -29.73 14.19 -10.26
CA LYS A 129 -31.08 13.62 -10.25
C LYS A 129 -31.06 12.09 -10.21
N ALA A 130 -30.14 11.44 -10.92
CA ALA A 130 -29.99 9.99 -10.90
C ALA A 130 -29.42 9.44 -9.57
N CYS A 131 -28.77 10.30 -8.78
CA CYS A 131 -28.22 9.95 -7.46
C CYS A 131 -29.27 10.08 -6.33
N ASN A 132 -30.23 10.99 -6.48
CA ASN A 132 -31.32 11.24 -5.53
C ASN A 132 -32.38 10.13 -5.56
#